data_AF-A0A136KM85-F1
#
_entry.id   AF-A0A136KM85-F1
#
_cell.length_a   1.000
_cell.length_b   1.000
_cell.length_c   1.000
_cell.angle_alpha   90.00
_cell.angle_beta   90.00
_cell.angle_gamma   90.00
#
_symmetry.space_group_name_H-M   'P 1'
#
loop_
_entity.id
_entity.type
_entity.pdbx_description
1 polymer ?
#
loop_
_entity_poly.entity_id
_entity_poly.type
_entity_poly.pdbx_seq_one_letter_code
_entity_poly.pdbx_strand_id
1 'polypeptide(L)'
;MKRYLLFDSGCSTCTKLAYDIEQEAGRWLVARSLRNLEMQALLKQVKPNWRWEPTLLEIDARRIRVFTGYALVSKIIMGLGIKRAWRIAQLVNKTSKPVHGVNLERRHFLKQGGALLTGLSLLGMPRLQRALLLSTKEKWQTYHDKDYSFELEYPTDWQVNTVIKQPFPLIDDEAIIKRVSFSPPDTGFVIHLDMWLKHGFDFNSWLNWYAETRLVEEMPVEPNASITGQLGVAFSESGSPNNTLSIFFEAKEHVYRLMYIATNNPTILEAYWHMLDTFTFAENRTTTPAVLPDAFIEEAERATAQSLVIPEVTTCCGFTSNGNPFGCCEDGNCVWWVYRCMSGVPFTGNAGTWWGQVPNFVEWKRDSSNPPTGKRSIAWQSTSAAPPYGHVAYIDTYSGGTNVNITDMCCGENAPTGSCWPCNRSANRPKSNYGGFIYRFKELPTLQSDN
;
A
#
# COMPACT_ATOMS: atom_id res chain seq x y z
N MET A 1 4.06 -32.45 33.61
CA MET A 1 3.01 -31.65 32.93
C MET A 1 2.72 -32.27 31.57
N LYS A 2 1.45 -32.57 31.28
CA LYS A 2 1.02 -33.09 29.97
C LYS A 2 0.30 -31.99 29.20
N ARG A 3 0.49 -31.92 27.87
CA ARG A 3 -0.15 -30.93 27.01
C ARG A 3 -0.88 -31.63 25.88
N TYR A 4 -2.14 -31.31 25.69
CA TYR A 4 -2.96 -31.88 24.63
C TYR A 4 -3.46 -30.79 23.69
N LEU A 5 -3.19 -30.96 22.40
CA LEU A 5 -3.86 -30.17 21.36
C LEU A 5 -5.15 -30.89 20.96
N LEU A 6 -6.28 -30.31 21.32
CA LEU A 6 -7.60 -30.87 21.06
C LEU A 6 -8.14 -30.37 19.71
N PHE A 7 -8.57 -31.29 18.86
CA PHE A 7 -9.08 -31.02 17.52
C PHE A 7 -10.35 -31.84 17.20
N ASP A 8 -11.17 -31.43 16.22
CA ASP A 8 -12.31 -32.26 15.79
C ASP A 8 -11.85 -33.36 14.82
N SER A 9 -11.80 -34.60 15.30
CA SER A 9 -11.46 -35.76 14.45
C SER A 9 -12.56 -36.14 13.44
N GLY A 10 -13.73 -35.50 13.48
CA GLY A 10 -14.75 -35.60 12.43
C GLY A 10 -14.41 -34.84 11.14
N CYS A 11 -13.28 -34.13 11.14
CA CYS A 11 -12.70 -33.42 10.01
C CYS A 11 -11.37 -34.10 9.61
N SER A 12 -11.33 -34.74 8.44
CA SER A 12 -10.13 -35.45 7.94
C SER A 12 -8.93 -34.51 7.77
N THR A 13 -9.17 -33.31 7.24
CA THR A 13 -8.19 -32.23 7.12
C THR A 13 -7.62 -31.81 8.49
N CYS A 14 -8.50 -31.65 9.48
CA CYS A 14 -8.11 -31.26 10.83
C CYS A 14 -7.33 -32.37 11.54
N THR A 15 -7.68 -33.62 11.27
CA THR A 15 -6.99 -34.81 11.78
C THR A 15 -5.56 -34.87 11.26
N LYS A 16 -5.38 -34.75 9.94
CA LYS A 16 -4.05 -34.71 9.33
C LYS A 16 -3.22 -33.56 9.88
N LEU A 17 -3.78 -32.35 9.91
CA LEU A 17 -3.10 -31.17 10.42
C LEU A 17 -2.69 -31.33 11.89
N ALA A 18 -3.55 -31.91 12.74
CA ALA A 18 -3.24 -32.12 14.15
C ALA A 18 -2.06 -33.09 14.34
N TYR A 19 -1.95 -34.14 13.51
CA TYR A 19 -0.81 -35.04 13.52
C TYR A 19 0.47 -34.36 13.03
N ASP A 20 0.39 -33.56 11.95
CA ASP A 20 1.55 -32.81 11.44
C ASP A 20 2.06 -31.82 12.51
N ILE A 21 1.14 -31.17 13.25
CA ILE A 21 1.49 -30.29 14.38
C ILE A 21 2.12 -31.06 15.54
N GLU A 22 1.60 -32.24 15.90
CA GLU A 22 2.19 -33.09 16.93
C GLU A 22 3.62 -33.50 16.56
N GLN A 23 3.86 -33.87 15.30
CA GLN A 23 5.20 -34.23 14.82
C GLN A 23 6.16 -33.03 14.88
N GLU A 24 5.75 -31.85 14.41
CA GLU A 24 6.60 -30.63 14.46
C GLU A 24 6.85 -30.16 15.91
N ALA A 25 5.86 -30.31 16.79
CA ALA A 25 6.00 -30.00 18.21
C ALA A 25 6.89 -31.01 18.95
N GLY A 26 7.12 -32.19 18.38
CA GLY A 26 7.79 -33.31 19.02
C GLY A 26 7.07 -33.72 20.31
N ARG A 27 7.81 -34.06 21.36
CA ARG A 27 7.24 -34.53 22.63
C ARG A 27 6.62 -33.42 23.51
N TRP A 28 6.49 -32.19 23.00
CA TRP A 28 6.02 -31.05 23.81
C TRP A 28 4.50 -31.04 24.01
N LEU A 29 3.73 -31.43 22.99
CA LEU A 29 2.30 -31.63 23.03
C LEU A 29 1.92 -32.95 22.36
N VAL A 30 0.70 -33.41 22.60
CA VAL A 30 0.13 -34.62 22.02
C VAL A 30 -1.24 -34.27 21.43
N ALA A 31 -1.55 -34.65 20.19
CA ALA A 31 -2.85 -34.36 19.61
C ALA A 31 -3.90 -35.37 20.11
N ARG A 32 -5.09 -34.87 20.46
CA ARG A 32 -6.24 -35.69 20.89
C ARG A 32 -7.54 -35.17 20.29
N SER A 33 -8.48 -36.06 20.03
CA SER A 33 -9.79 -35.68 19.50
C SER A 33 -10.66 -35.04 20.58
N LEU A 34 -11.37 -33.97 20.23
CA LEU A 34 -12.48 -33.40 21.02
C LEU A 34 -13.66 -34.38 21.16
N ARG A 35 -13.70 -35.47 20.39
CA ARG A 35 -14.69 -36.56 20.52
C ARG A 35 -14.29 -37.61 21.56
N ASN A 36 -13.07 -37.56 22.08
CA ASN A 36 -12.63 -38.45 23.16
C ASN A 36 -13.37 -38.07 24.47
N LEU A 37 -14.10 -39.03 25.05
CA LEU A 37 -14.94 -38.79 26.24
C LEU A 37 -14.13 -38.34 27.46
N GLU A 38 -12.90 -38.82 27.62
CA GLU A 38 -12.00 -38.41 28.71
C GLU A 38 -11.59 -36.94 28.55
N MET A 39 -11.22 -36.51 27.33
CA MET A 39 -10.87 -35.11 27.05
C MET A 39 -12.09 -34.18 27.24
N GLN A 40 -13.29 -34.62 26.87
CA GLN A 40 -14.51 -33.86 27.12
C GLN A 40 -14.82 -33.73 28.62
N ALA A 41 -14.61 -34.78 29.41
CA ALA A 41 -14.79 -34.72 30.86
C ALA A 41 -13.84 -33.70 31.51
N LEU A 42 -12.56 -33.70 31.09
CA LEU A 42 -11.56 -32.73 31.55
C LEU A 42 -11.91 -31.29 31.13
N LEU A 43 -12.38 -31.10 29.89
CA LEU A 43 -12.83 -29.78 29.42
C LEU A 43 -14.06 -29.29 30.19
N LYS A 44 -15.07 -30.14 30.41
CA LYS A 44 -16.28 -29.78 31.16
C LYS A 44 -15.97 -29.36 32.60
N GLN A 45 -14.94 -29.94 33.22
CA GLN A 45 -14.51 -29.57 34.57
C GLN A 45 -13.99 -28.13 34.65
N VAL A 46 -13.31 -27.63 33.61
CA VAL A 46 -12.64 -26.31 33.63
C VAL A 46 -13.36 -25.25 32.81
N LYS A 47 -14.08 -25.65 31.75
CA LYS A 47 -14.82 -24.79 30.84
C LYS A 47 -16.16 -25.47 30.50
N PRO A 48 -17.18 -25.42 31.37
CA PRO A 48 -18.47 -26.11 31.17
C PRO A 48 -19.15 -25.80 29.84
N ASN A 49 -18.97 -24.58 29.33
CA ASN A 49 -19.53 -24.10 28.07
C ASN A 49 -18.50 -24.11 26.92
N TRP A 50 -17.62 -25.12 26.87
CA TRP A 50 -16.64 -25.24 25.78
C TRP A 50 -17.31 -25.45 24.42
N ARG A 51 -16.63 -25.01 23.35
CA ARG A 51 -17.11 -25.07 21.96
C ARG A 51 -16.22 -25.98 21.13
N TRP A 52 -16.70 -26.43 19.97
CA TRP A 52 -15.93 -27.22 19.00
C TRP A 52 -14.86 -26.36 18.29
N GLU A 53 -13.84 -25.94 19.05
CA GLU A 53 -12.74 -25.09 18.60
C GLU A 53 -11.37 -25.69 19.03
N PRO A 54 -10.28 -25.43 18.28
CA PRO A 54 -8.94 -25.84 18.68
C PRO A 54 -8.61 -25.38 20.09
N THR A 55 -8.19 -26.33 20.94
CA THR A 55 -7.98 -26.07 22.36
C THR A 55 -6.69 -26.71 22.84
N LEU A 56 -5.82 -25.94 23.48
CA LEU A 56 -4.64 -26.47 24.17
C LEU A 56 -4.99 -26.69 25.65
N LEU A 57 -4.94 -27.94 26.07
CA LEU A 57 -5.17 -28.37 27.44
C LEU A 57 -3.83 -28.67 28.12
N GLU A 58 -3.49 -27.95 29.19
CA GLU A 58 -2.34 -28.27 30.03
C GLU A 58 -2.82 -28.93 31.34
N ILE A 59 -2.28 -30.11 31.63
CA ILE A 59 -2.58 -30.86 32.85
C ILE A 59 -1.31 -30.98 33.69
N ASP A 60 -1.40 -30.45 34.91
CA ASP A 60 -0.43 -30.62 35.97
C ASP A 60 -1.08 -31.34 37.16
N ALA A 61 -0.28 -31.83 38.11
CA ALA A 61 -0.73 -32.66 39.24
C ALA A 61 -1.85 -32.01 40.09
N ARG A 62 -2.01 -30.68 40.02
CA ARG A 62 -2.99 -29.92 40.82
C ARG A 62 -3.91 -29.01 40.02
N ARG A 63 -3.66 -28.82 38.71
CA ARG A 63 -4.36 -27.80 37.91
C ARG A 63 -4.51 -28.23 36.46
N ILE A 64 -5.68 -27.95 35.90
CA ILE A 64 -5.98 -28.08 34.47
C ILE A 64 -6.17 -26.66 33.93
N ARG A 65 -5.48 -26.32 32.84
CA ARG A 65 -5.59 -25.02 32.15
C ARG A 65 -6.01 -25.22 30.71
N VAL A 66 -6.85 -24.31 30.22
CA VAL A 66 -7.43 -24.36 28.89
C VAL A 66 -7.05 -23.07 28.16
N PHE A 67 -6.50 -23.21 26.95
CA PHE A 67 -6.16 -22.09 26.09
C PHE A 67 -6.82 -22.26 24.73
N THR A 68 -7.50 -21.21 24.24
CA THR A 68 -8.17 -21.15 22.94
C THR A 68 -7.81 -19.84 22.23
N GLY A 69 -8.00 -19.75 20.91
CA GLY A 69 -7.69 -18.54 20.14
C GLY A 69 -6.26 -18.03 20.38
N TYR A 70 -6.09 -16.73 20.62
CA TYR A 70 -4.78 -16.10 20.85
C TYR A 70 -3.99 -16.67 22.03
N ALA A 71 -4.66 -17.09 23.10
CA ALA A 71 -3.98 -17.65 24.27
C ALA A 71 -3.31 -19.01 23.95
N LEU A 72 -3.92 -19.80 23.06
CA LEU A 72 -3.34 -21.03 22.55
C LEU A 72 -2.06 -20.72 21.74
N VAL A 73 -2.14 -19.73 20.85
CA VAL A 73 -1.02 -19.30 20.00
C VAL A 73 0.17 -18.85 20.83
N SER A 74 -0.06 -17.97 21.80
CA SER A 74 0.97 -17.48 22.72
C SER A 74 1.66 -18.63 23.45
N LYS A 75 0.90 -19.63 23.92
CA LYS A 75 1.46 -20.81 24.59
C LYS A 75 2.31 -21.69 23.68
N ILE A 76 1.90 -21.88 22.43
CA ILE A 76 2.71 -22.61 21.43
C ILE A 76 4.04 -21.88 21.20
N ILE A 77 4.02 -20.56 21.02
CA ILE A 77 5.23 -19.75 20.81
C ILE A 77 6.17 -19.84 22.03
N MET A 78 5.65 -19.61 23.24
CA MET A 78 6.43 -19.67 24.47
C MET A 78 7.01 -21.07 24.75
N GLY A 79 6.28 -22.12 24.39
CA GLY A 79 6.66 -23.49 24.73
C GLY A 79 7.58 -24.19 23.72
N LEU A 80 7.36 -23.95 22.43
CA LEU A 80 8.13 -24.58 21.34
C LEU A 80 9.25 -23.67 20.80
N GLY A 81 9.20 -22.38 21.11
CA GLY A 81 10.04 -21.37 20.51
C GLY A 81 9.56 -20.94 19.11
N ILE A 82 10.03 -19.77 18.68
CA ILE A 82 9.56 -19.06 17.48
C ILE A 82 9.72 -19.92 16.21
N LYS A 83 10.87 -20.60 16.04
CA LYS A 83 11.16 -21.40 14.82
C LYS A 83 10.16 -22.52 14.58
N ARG A 84 9.80 -23.27 15.63
CA ARG A 84 8.84 -24.39 15.53
C ARG A 84 7.40 -23.88 15.46
N ALA A 85 7.07 -22.83 16.21
CA ALA A 85 5.76 -22.18 16.10
C ALA A 85 5.48 -21.66 14.69
N TRP A 86 6.50 -21.11 14.01
CA TRP A 86 6.40 -20.67 12.62
C TRP A 86 6.14 -21.83 11.64
N ARG A 87 6.85 -22.95 11.78
CA ARG A 87 6.60 -24.15 10.95
C ARG A 87 5.20 -24.71 11.15
N ILE A 88 4.70 -24.70 12.40
CA ILE A 88 3.31 -25.02 12.71
C ILE A 88 2.35 -24.06 11.98
N ALA A 89 2.61 -22.74 11.98
CA ALA A 89 1.81 -21.77 11.25
C ALA A 89 1.82 -22.03 9.73
N GLN A 90 2.97 -22.42 9.16
CA GLN A 90 3.06 -22.80 7.75
C GLN A 90 2.22 -24.05 7.42
N LEU A 91 2.20 -25.06 8.31
CA LEU A 91 1.36 -26.24 8.16
C LEU A 91 -0.13 -25.88 8.15
N VAL A 92 -0.55 -24.97 9.05
CA VAL A 92 -1.93 -24.46 9.08
C VAL A 92 -2.25 -23.73 7.78
N ASN A 93 -1.39 -22.82 7.30
CA ASN A 93 -1.64 -22.05 6.10
C ASN A 93 -1.74 -22.91 4.83
N LYS A 94 -0.84 -23.90 4.68
CA LYS A 94 -0.91 -24.88 3.57
C LYS A 94 -2.25 -25.62 3.52
N THR A 95 -2.86 -25.82 4.69
CA THR A 95 -4.11 -26.56 4.84
C THR A 95 -5.36 -25.67 4.69
N SER A 96 -5.20 -24.34 4.80
CA SER A 96 -6.29 -23.35 4.68
C SER A 96 -6.64 -22.96 3.23
N LYS A 97 -5.93 -23.47 2.21
CA LYS A 97 -6.28 -23.23 0.81
C LYS A 97 -7.65 -23.85 0.48
N PRO A 98 -8.52 -23.16 -0.27
CA PRO A 98 -9.90 -23.57 -0.47
C PRO A 98 -9.99 -24.89 -1.25
N VAL A 99 -10.35 -25.96 -0.56
CA VAL A 99 -10.81 -27.21 -1.19
C VAL A 99 -12.31 -27.07 -1.47
N HIS A 100 -12.70 -27.16 -2.75
CA HIS A 100 -14.11 -27.12 -3.15
C HIS A 100 -14.90 -28.24 -2.46
N GLY A 101 -16.06 -27.90 -1.87
CA GLY A 101 -17.04 -28.88 -1.40
C GLY A 101 -17.21 -29.09 0.12
N VAL A 102 -16.71 -28.20 0.99
CA VAL A 102 -16.89 -28.33 2.46
C VAL A 102 -17.96 -27.39 3.02
N ASN A 103 -18.88 -27.98 3.80
CA ASN A 103 -20.06 -27.36 4.44
C ASN A 103 -19.74 -26.06 5.25
N LEU A 104 -20.60 -25.05 5.13
CA LEU A 104 -20.40 -23.66 5.59
C LEU A 104 -20.19 -23.49 7.11
N GLU A 105 -20.75 -24.37 7.95
CA GLU A 105 -20.53 -24.31 9.42
C GLU A 105 -19.10 -24.72 9.83
N ARG A 106 -18.38 -25.48 9.00
CA ARG A 106 -16.99 -25.93 9.25
C ARG A 106 -15.93 -24.90 8.86
N ARG A 107 -16.31 -23.79 8.20
CA ARG A 107 -15.38 -22.72 7.80
C ARG A 107 -14.87 -21.87 8.96
N HIS A 108 -15.52 -21.91 10.12
CA HIS A 108 -15.10 -21.13 11.30
C HIS A 108 -13.77 -21.63 11.90
N PHE A 109 -13.46 -22.92 11.73
CA PHE A 109 -12.23 -23.57 12.19
C PHE A 109 -10.98 -23.04 11.47
N LEU A 110 -11.02 -22.89 10.15
CA LEU A 110 -9.89 -22.37 9.36
C LEU A 110 -9.73 -20.85 9.50
N LYS A 111 -10.83 -20.11 9.66
CA LYS A 111 -10.78 -18.67 9.98
C LYS A 111 -10.14 -18.40 11.35
N GLN A 112 -10.37 -19.25 12.35
CA GLN A 112 -9.71 -19.13 13.66
C GLN A 112 -8.29 -19.74 13.68
N GLY A 113 -7.98 -20.72 12.82
CA GLY A 113 -6.61 -21.21 12.61
C GLY A 113 -5.66 -20.14 12.06
N GLY A 114 -6.18 -19.16 11.32
CA GLY A 114 -5.45 -17.95 10.93
C GLY A 114 -4.94 -17.09 12.11
N ALA A 115 -5.45 -17.32 13.34
CA ALA A 115 -5.00 -16.59 14.53
C ALA A 115 -3.54 -16.88 14.93
N LEU A 116 -2.94 -17.96 14.42
CA LEU A 116 -1.51 -18.25 14.60
C LEU A 116 -0.61 -17.22 13.90
N LEU A 117 -1.09 -16.63 12.79
CA LEU A 117 -0.36 -15.59 12.07
C LEU A 117 -0.59 -14.21 12.72
N THR A 118 -1.81 -13.88 13.16
CA THR A 118 -2.08 -12.59 13.83
C THR A 118 -1.53 -12.53 15.27
N GLY A 119 -1.39 -13.66 15.96
CA GLY A 119 -0.80 -13.70 17.30
C GLY A 119 0.72 -13.49 17.35
N LEU A 120 1.43 -13.67 16.23
CA LEU A 120 2.85 -13.31 16.09
C LEU A 120 3.04 -11.81 15.87
N SER A 121 2.06 -11.14 15.24
CA SER A 121 2.08 -9.68 15.00
C SER A 121 1.95 -8.84 16.28
N LEU A 122 1.33 -9.37 17.35
CA LEU A 122 0.98 -8.59 18.55
C LEU A 122 2.01 -8.61 19.69
N LEU A 123 3.13 -9.35 19.59
CA LEU A 123 4.12 -9.48 20.67
C LEU A 123 5.33 -8.53 20.56
N GLY A 124 5.24 -7.45 19.76
CA GLY A 124 6.13 -6.30 19.89
C GLY A 124 7.62 -6.55 19.60
N MET A 125 7.94 -7.42 18.62
CA MET A 125 9.30 -7.53 18.08
C MET A 125 9.34 -7.48 16.55
N PRO A 126 8.89 -6.38 15.92
CA PRO A 126 8.96 -6.19 14.46
C PRO A 126 10.40 -6.33 13.91
N ARG A 127 11.41 -6.04 14.74
CA ARG A 127 12.84 -6.08 14.34
C ARG A 127 13.41 -7.49 14.08
N LEU A 128 12.91 -8.54 14.74
CA LEU A 128 13.46 -9.91 14.59
C LEU A 128 12.78 -10.72 13.47
N GLN A 129 11.54 -10.39 13.09
CA GLN A 129 10.90 -10.93 11.89
C GLN A 129 11.58 -10.41 10.61
N ARG A 130 11.96 -9.12 10.57
CA ARG A 130 12.75 -8.54 9.47
C ARG A 130 14.05 -9.32 9.23
N ALA A 131 14.82 -9.61 10.28
CA ALA A 131 16.10 -10.31 10.18
C ALA A 131 16.01 -11.78 9.70
N LEU A 132 14.87 -12.46 9.90
CA LEU A 132 14.72 -13.89 9.59
C LEU A 132 14.09 -14.16 8.21
N LEU A 133 13.33 -13.22 7.65
CA LEU A 133 12.87 -13.27 6.25
C LEU A 133 14.00 -12.93 5.26
N LEU A 134 15.01 -12.16 5.70
CA LEU A 134 16.24 -11.83 4.95
C LEU A 134 17.20 -13.02 4.72
N SER A 135 16.81 -14.25 5.12
CA SER A 135 17.65 -15.45 5.02
C SER A 135 17.74 -16.06 3.60
N THR A 136 17.13 -15.47 2.57
CA THR A 136 17.44 -15.83 1.17
C THR A 136 18.34 -14.77 0.57
N LYS A 137 19.64 -14.90 0.87
CA LYS A 137 20.74 -13.97 0.57
C LYS A 137 21.05 -13.80 -0.94
N GLU A 138 20.13 -14.11 -1.85
CA GLU A 138 20.40 -14.25 -3.29
C GLU A 138 19.52 -13.39 -4.22
N LYS A 139 18.81 -12.36 -3.73
CA LYS A 139 17.84 -11.61 -4.57
C LYS A 139 17.85 -10.08 -4.44
N TRP A 140 18.93 -9.47 -3.95
CA TRP A 140 19.04 -8.00 -3.86
C TRP A 140 20.20 -7.50 -4.69
N GLN A 141 20.02 -6.35 -5.33
CA GLN A 141 21.06 -5.60 -6.02
C GLN A 141 21.02 -4.14 -5.56
N THR A 142 22.13 -3.44 -5.74
CA THR A 142 22.31 -2.07 -5.24
C THR A 142 22.08 -1.07 -6.36
N TYR A 143 21.22 -0.09 -6.11
CA TYR A 143 21.10 1.11 -6.92
C TYR A 143 22.08 2.14 -6.39
N HIS A 144 22.90 2.72 -7.26
CA HIS A 144 23.84 3.79 -6.91
C HIS A 144 23.49 5.06 -7.67
N ASP A 145 23.23 6.14 -6.94
CA ASP A 145 23.03 7.46 -7.52
C ASP A 145 24.30 8.29 -7.37
N LYS A 146 25.03 8.47 -8.48
CA LYS A 146 26.27 9.24 -8.47
C LYS A 146 26.03 10.73 -8.32
N ASP A 147 24.92 11.24 -8.85
CA ASP A 147 24.61 12.67 -8.85
C ASP A 147 24.35 13.17 -7.42
N TYR A 148 23.77 12.29 -6.58
CA TYR A 148 23.35 12.63 -5.21
C TYR A 148 24.01 11.77 -4.12
N SER A 149 24.96 10.92 -4.50
CA SER A 149 25.84 10.17 -3.60
C SER A 149 25.08 9.33 -2.56
N PHE A 150 24.07 8.59 -3.00
CA PHE A 150 23.36 7.62 -2.18
C PHE A 150 23.28 6.25 -2.86
N GLU A 151 23.01 5.23 -2.07
CA GLU A 151 22.71 3.89 -2.55
C GLU A 151 21.61 3.25 -1.70
N LEU A 152 20.92 2.28 -2.29
CA LEU A 152 19.93 1.45 -1.61
C LEU A 152 19.85 0.08 -2.30
N GLU A 153 19.38 -0.93 -1.59
CA GLU A 153 19.14 -2.25 -2.17
C GLU A 153 17.69 -2.43 -2.61
N TYR A 154 17.49 -3.13 -3.72
CA TYR A 154 16.18 -3.46 -4.28
C TYR A 154 16.21 -4.85 -4.93
N PRO A 155 15.06 -5.50 -5.21
CA PRO A 155 15.06 -6.86 -5.74
C PRO A 155 15.71 -6.96 -7.13
N THR A 156 16.44 -8.05 -7.37
CA THR A 156 17.22 -8.25 -8.63
C THR A 156 16.37 -8.32 -9.89
N ASP A 157 15.12 -8.72 -9.78
CA ASP A 157 14.17 -8.86 -10.88
C ASP A 157 13.35 -7.59 -11.16
N TRP A 158 13.46 -6.58 -10.31
CA TRP A 158 12.75 -5.31 -10.49
C TRP A 158 13.45 -4.42 -11.51
N GLN A 159 12.64 -3.67 -12.25
CA GLN A 159 13.11 -2.64 -13.17
C GLN A 159 13.34 -1.32 -12.42
N VAL A 160 14.39 -0.59 -12.81
CA VAL A 160 14.71 0.73 -12.27
C VAL A 160 14.77 1.74 -13.39
N ASN A 161 13.92 2.76 -13.31
CA ASN A 161 13.81 3.79 -14.32
C ASN A 161 13.92 5.19 -13.69
N THR A 162 14.77 6.05 -14.25
CA THR A 162 14.73 7.48 -13.93
C THR A 162 13.59 8.11 -14.73
N VAL A 163 12.50 8.50 -14.05
CA VAL A 163 11.28 9.01 -14.69
C VAL A 163 11.26 10.53 -14.75
N ILE A 164 11.93 11.20 -13.80
CA ILE A 164 12.14 12.65 -13.82
C ILE A 164 13.63 12.89 -13.60
N LYS A 165 14.22 13.75 -14.42
CA LYS A 165 15.55 14.34 -14.19
C LYS A 165 15.56 15.74 -14.82
N GLN A 166 15.60 16.76 -13.98
CA GLN A 166 15.74 18.13 -14.46
C GLN A 166 17.15 18.35 -15.04
N PRO A 167 17.28 19.21 -16.06
CA PRO A 167 18.60 19.63 -16.52
C PRO A 167 19.28 20.53 -15.48
N PHE A 168 20.57 20.78 -15.67
CA PHE A 168 21.30 21.81 -14.93
C PHE A 168 21.65 22.98 -15.90
N PRO A 169 21.34 24.25 -15.57
CA PRO A 169 20.62 24.70 -14.38
C PRO A 169 19.17 24.21 -14.33
N LEU A 170 18.61 24.12 -13.11
CA LEU A 170 17.23 23.66 -12.88
C LEU A 170 16.22 24.59 -13.55
N ILE A 171 15.11 24.01 -14.04
CA ILE A 171 14.02 24.76 -14.68
C ILE A 171 13.08 25.33 -13.61
N ASP A 172 12.77 24.50 -12.62
CA ASP A 172 11.88 24.81 -11.50
C ASP A 172 12.46 24.10 -10.28
N ASP A 173 13.12 24.87 -9.44
CA ASP A 173 13.87 24.38 -8.30
C ASP A 173 12.97 23.99 -7.11
N GLU A 174 11.68 24.36 -7.15
CA GLU A 174 10.65 23.88 -6.23
C GLU A 174 10.08 22.52 -6.64
N ALA A 175 10.21 22.10 -7.90
CA ALA A 175 9.68 20.84 -8.40
C ALA A 175 10.60 19.65 -8.06
N ILE A 176 10.13 18.43 -8.34
CA ILE A 176 10.97 17.23 -8.22
C ILE A 176 12.18 17.41 -9.16
N ILE A 177 13.39 17.38 -8.61
CA ILE A 177 14.62 17.49 -9.40
C ILE A 177 14.99 16.13 -10.02
N LYS A 178 14.66 15.04 -9.33
CA LYS A 178 14.84 13.67 -9.81
C LYS A 178 13.82 12.71 -9.18
N ARG A 179 13.28 11.80 -10.00
CA ARG A 179 12.44 10.66 -9.58
C ARG A 179 13.01 9.37 -10.14
N VAL A 180 13.29 8.42 -9.25
CA VAL A 180 13.64 7.05 -9.61
C VAL A 180 12.47 6.15 -9.26
N SER A 181 12.11 5.25 -10.18
CA SER A 181 11.00 4.32 -10.03
C SER A 181 11.52 2.90 -10.00
N PHE A 182 11.08 2.14 -9.01
CA PHE A 182 11.40 0.72 -8.83
C PHE A 182 10.11 -0.07 -8.99
N SER A 183 10.03 -0.96 -9.99
CA SER A 183 8.80 -1.67 -10.32
C SER A 183 9.04 -3.16 -10.49
N PRO A 184 8.24 -4.03 -9.85
CA PRO A 184 8.25 -5.46 -10.15
C PRO A 184 7.80 -5.70 -11.60
N PRO A 185 8.35 -6.74 -12.27
CA PRO A 185 7.97 -7.06 -13.64
C PRO A 185 6.47 -7.40 -13.72
N ASP A 186 5.80 -6.91 -14.76
CA ASP A 186 4.41 -7.26 -15.13
C ASP A 186 3.33 -6.95 -14.06
N THR A 187 3.60 -6.04 -13.12
CA THR A 187 2.63 -5.73 -12.05
C THR A 187 2.01 -4.34 -12.10
N GLY A 188 2.58 -3.41 -12.88
CA GLY A 188 2.16 -2.00 -12.90
C GLY A 188 2.42 -1.24 -11.58
N PHE A 189 2.92 -1.91 -10.54
CA PHE A 189 3.23 -1.30 -9.25
C PHE A 189 4.60 -0.62 -9.27
N VAL A 190 4.71 0.45 -8.47
CA VAL A 190 5.91 1.26 -8.43
C VAL A 190 6.17 1.81 -7.03
N ILE A 191 7.44 1.77 -6.63
CA ILE A 191 7.98 2.56 -5.53
C ILE A 191 8.72 3.75 -6.15
N HIS A 192 8.40 4.96 -5.73
CA HIS A 192 9.07 6.17 -6.18
C HIS A 192 10.04 6.68 -5.13
N LEU A 193 11.26 7.01 -5.55
CA LEU A 193 12.20 7.81 -4.80
C LEU A 193 12.28 9.19 -5.45
N ASP A 194 11.73 10.18 -4.77
CA ASP A 194 11.70 11.57 -5.20
C ASP A 194 12.74 12.40 -4.47
N MET A 195 13.18 13.47 -5.13
CA MET A 195 14.24 14.34 -4.66
C MET A 195 13.86 15.79 -4.93
N TRP A 196 14.10 16.66 -3.96
CA TRP A 196 13.92 18.11 -4.05
C TRP A 196 15.14 18.83 -3.47
N LEU A 197 15.27 20.11 -3.84
CA LEU A 197 16.12 21.03 -3.11
C LEU A 197 15.43 21.51 -1.83
N LYS A 198 16.25 21.74 -0.81
CA LYS A 198 15.82 22.22 0.50
C LYS A 198 15.70 23.75 0.58
N HIS A 199 16.27 24.48 -0.39
CA HIS A 199 16.20 25.95 -0.46
C HIS A 199 16.69 26.69 0.79
N GLY A 200 17.60 26.07 1.55
CA GLY A 200 18.09 26.62 2.82
C GLY A 200 17.06 26.64 3.95
N PHE A 201 15.84 26.13 3.76
CA PHE A 201 14.89 25.89 4.85
C PHE A 201 15.50 24.89 5.82
N ASP A 202 15.14 24.88 7.11
CA ASP A 202 15.31 23.67 7.92
C ASP A 202 14.26 22.60 7.52
N PHE A 203 14.40 21.37 8.01
CA PHE A 203 13.53 20.27 7.58
C PHE A 203 12.05 20.54 7.88
N ASN A 204 11.72 21.01 9.09
CA ASN A 204 10.34 21.24 9.49
C ASN A 204 9.73 22.41 8.69
N SER A 205 10.51 23.48 8.47
CA SER A 205 10.11 24.58 7.59
C SER A 205 9.85 24.11 6.15
N TRP A 206 10.70 23.21 5.63
CA TRP A 206 10.50 22.61 4.30
C TRP A 206 9.24 21.74 4.26
N LEU A 207 8.98 20.92 5.27
CA LEU A 207 7.78 20.07 5.36
C LEU A 207 6.50 20.92 5.41
N ASN A 208 6.49 22.01 6.19
CA ASN A 208 5.38 22.97 6.23
C ASN A 208 5.14 23.58 4.85
N TRP A 209 6.19 24.11 4.22
CA TRP A 209 6.11 24.67 2.87
C TRP A 209 5.58 23.64 1.87
N TYR A 210 6.06 22.39 1.93
CA TYR A 210 5.62 21.32 1.05
C TYR A 210 4.14 21.01 1.26
N ALA A 211 3.71 20.80 2.51
CA ALA A 211 2.33 20.48 2.85
C ALA A 211 1.37 21.59 2.41
N GLU A 212 1.71 22.86 2.64
CA GLU A 212 0.89 24.02 2.25
C GLU A 212 0.78 24.16 0.72
N THR A 213 1.92 24.06 0.02
CA THR A 213 1.93 24.28 -1.43
C THR A 213 1.35 23.10 -2.22
N ARG A 214 1.46 21.87 -1.68
CA ARG A 214 0.94 20.64 -2.30
C ARG A 214 -0.40 20.19 -1.70
N LEU A 215 -0.97 20.95 -0.76
CA LEU A 215 -2.26 20.68 -0.10
C LEU A 215 -2.33 19.27 0.52
N VAL A 216 -1.27 18.87 1.23
CA VAL A 216 -1.22 17.58 1.93
C VAL A 216 -1.64 17.79 3.38
N GLU A 217 -2.95 17.84 3.62
CA GLU A 217 -3.53 18.27 4.91
C GLU A 217 -3.09 17.42 6.12
N GLU A 218 -2.88 16.12 5.92
CA GLU A 218 -2.55 15.16 7.00
C GLU A 218 -1.04 14.92 7.17
N MET A 219 -0.19 15.70 6.50
CA MET A 219 1.25 15.53 6.58
C MET A 219 1.79 15.98 7.95
N PRO A 220 2.46 15.10 8.72
CA PRO A 220 3.15 15.52 9.92
C PRO A 220 4.30 16.45 9.54
N VAL A 221 4.54 17.48 10.36
CA VAL A 221 5.65 18.42 10.17
C VAL A 221 6.75 18.22 11.20
N GLU A 222 6.46 17.44 12.25
CA GLU A 222 7.43 17.05 13.27
C GLU A 222 8.03 15.67 12.97
N PRO A 223 9.37 15.53 13.04
CA PRO A 223 10.05 14.26 12.81
C PRO A 223 9.52 13.14 13.72
N ASN A 224 9.13 12.03 13.09
CA ASN A 224 8.67 10.82 13.79
C ASN A 224 9.41 9.56 13.33
N ALA A 225 10.32 9.69 12.37
CA ALA A 225 11.09 8.61 11.78
C ALA A 225 12.57 8.99 11.67
N SER A 226 13.41 8.01 11.39
CA SER A 226 14.81 8.24 11.02
C SER A 226 15.28 7.25 9.97
N ILE A 227 15.91 7.77 8.91
CA ILE A 227 16.50 6.99 7.81
C ILE A 227 17.99 7.28 7.80
N THR A 228 18.83 6.24 7.87
CA THR A 228 20.30 6.37 8.00
C THR A 228 20.76 7.37 9.10
N GLY A 229 20.00 7.48 10.19
CA GLY A 229 20.27 8.41 11.29
C GLY A 229 19.86 9.87 11.04
N GLN A 230 19.33 10.20 9.86
CA GLN A 230 18.77 11.51 9.55
C GLN A 230 17.33 11.63 10.05
N LEU A 231 16.86 12.85 10.29
CA LEU A 231 15.46 13.11 10.65
C LEU A 231 14.54 12.77 9.49
N GLY A 232 13.39 12.19 9.80
CA GLY A 232 12.37 11.86 8.81
C GLY A 232 10.95 11.93 9.36
N VAL A 233 9.99 11.97 8.44
CA VAL A 233 8.56 11.91 8.70
C VAL A 233 7.95 10.79 7.90
N ALA A 234 7.24 9.89 8.57
CA ALA A 234 6.49 8.78 8.01
C ALA A 234 4.98 8.98 8.24
N PHE A 235 4.18 8.85 7.19
CA PHE A 235 2.72 8.92 7.26
C PHE A 235 2.04 8.18 6.09
N SER A 236 0.77 7.82 6.29
CA SER A 236 -0.08 7.18 5.29
C SER A 236 -1.09 8.21 4.79
N GLU A 237 -1.15 8.42 3.49
CA GLU A 237 -2.13 9.25 2.82
C GLU A 237 -3.28 8.36 2.35
N SER A 238 -4.51 8.72 2.72
CA SER A 238 -5.70 8.06 2.20
C SER A 238 -5.75 8.24 0.68
N GLY A 239 -5.61 7.15 -0.06
CA GLY A 239 -5.64 7.16 -1.52
C GLY A 239 -6.83 6.38 -2.05
N SER A 240 -7.36 6.80 -3.20
CA SER A 240 -8.34 6.00 -3.94
C SER A 240 -7.65 5.29 -5.10
N PRO A 241 -7.74 3.95 -5.20
CA PRO A 241 -8.40 3.04 -4.26
C PRO A 241 -7.50 2.53 -3.13
N ASN A 242 -6.18 2.80 -3.17
CA ASN A 242 -5.22 2.31 -2.18
C ASN A 242 -4.48 3.47 -1.50
N ASN A 243 -4.16 3.30 -0.22
CA ASN A 243 -3.37 4.28 0.54
C ASN A 243 -1.95 4.42 -0.01
N THR A 244 -1.38 5.61 0.14
CA THR A 244 0.02 5.87 -0.21
C THR A 244 0.84 6.02 1.06
N LEU A 245 1.87 5.21 1.21
CA LEU A 245 2.84 5.32 2.29
C LEU A 245 3.97 6.23 1.86
N SER A 246 4.20 7.30 2.61
CA SER A 246 5.20 8.32 2.32
C SER A 246 6.19 8.43 3.48
N ILE A 247 7.49 8.35 3.18
CA ILE A 247 8.55 8.70 4.13
C ILE A 247 9.43 9.79 3.53
N PHE A 248 9.40 10.97 4.15
CA PHE A 248 10.31 12.07 3.86
C PHE A 248 11.51 12.02 4.79
N PHE A 249 12.69 12.32 4.30
CA PHE A 249 13.90 12.47 5.11
C PHE A 249 14.88 13.42 4.43
N GLU A 250 15.67 14.14 5.23
CA GLU A 250 16.63 15.10 4.70
C GLU A 250 18.05 14.54 4.65
N ALA A 251 18.83 15.07 3.70
CA ALA A 251 20.28 15.03 3.80
C ALA A 251 20.91 16.20 3.06
N LYS A 252 21.74 16.96 3.78
CA LYS A 252 22.42 18.16 3.28
C LYS A 252 21.42 19.15 2.70
N GLU A 253 21.55 19.48 1.42
CA GLU A 253 20.74 20.43 0.66
C GLU A 253 19.50 19.80 -0.01
N HIS A 254 19.22 18.53 0.26
CA HIS A 254 18.15 17.79 -0.40
C HIS A 254 17.16 17.20 0.59
N VAL A 255 15.92 17.08 0.12
CA VAL A 255 14.88 16.27 0.76
C VAL A 255 14.53 15.12 -0.17
N TYR A 256 14.41 13.93 0.41
CA TYR A 256 14.08 12.69 -0.26
C TYR A 256 12.69 12.25 0.18
N ARG A 257 11.94 11.64 -0.73
CA ARG A 257 10.72 10.89 -0.39
C ARG A 257 10.79 9.51 -0.98
N LEU A 258 10.70 8.48 -0.15
CA LEU A 258 10.35 7.15 -0.63
C LEU A 258 8.83 6.97 -0.47
N MET A 259 8.17 6.64 -1.57
CA MET A 259 6.72 6.56 -1.67
C MET A 259 6.31 5.19 -2.22
N TYR A 260 5.37 4.54 -1.55
CA TYR A 260 4.79 3.25 -1.95
C TYR A 260 3.27 3.33 -1.95
N ILE A 261 2.65 3.06 -3.09
CA ILE A 261 1.20 2.89 -3.17
C ILE A 261 0.88 1.48 -2.68
N ALA A 262 0.08 1.36 -1.62
CA ALA A 262 -0.26 0.09 -1.03
C ALA A 262 -0.86 -0.88 -2.07
N THR A 263 -0.40 -2.12 -2.00
CA THR A 263 -0.83 -3.22 -2.87
C THR A 263 -1.26 -4.37 -1.99
N ASN A 264 -1.99 -5.34 -2.55
CA ASN A 264 -2.32 -6.57 -1.83
C ASN A 264 -1.16 -7.59 -1.80
N ASN A 265 0.05 -7.17 -2.19
CA ASN A 265 1.23 -8.02 -2.25
C ASN A 265 2.20 -7.67 -1.11
N PRO A 266 2.25 -8.49 -0.03
CA PRO A 266 3.13 -8.23 1.11
C PRO A 266 4.62 -8.24 0.73
N THR A 267 5.02 -8.91 -0.36
CA THR A 267 6.42 -8.91 -0.82
C THR A 267 6.87 -7.55 -1.34
N ILE A 268 5.95 -6.74 -1.89
CA ILE A 268 6.28 -5.37 -2.33
C ILE A 268 6.48 -4.47 -1.11
N LEU A 269 5.64 -4.64 -0.07
CA LEU A 269 5.81 -3.94 1.20
C LEU A 269 7.13 -4.33 1.90
N GLU A 270 7.50 -5.62 1.87
CA GLU A 270 8.80 -6.08 2.38
C GLU A 270 9.97 -5.44 1.61
N ALA A 271 9.88 -5.32 0.29
CA ALA A 271 10.87 -4.61 -0.51
C ALA A 271 10.95 -3.12 -0.15
N TYR A 272 9.82 -2.46 0.06
CA TYR A 272 9.78 -1.07 0.55
C TYR A 272 10.52 -0.92 1.88
N TRP A 273 10.31 -1.82 2.85
CA TRP A 273 11.05 -1.83 4.11
C TRP A 273 12.55 -2.07 3.93
N HIS A 274 12.93 -3.01 3.06
CA HIS A 274 14.32 -3.31 2.79
C HIS A 274 15.05 -2.12 2.16
N MET A 275 14.41 -1.43 1.21
CA MET A 275 14.95 -0.22 0.60
C MET A 275 15.24 0.86 1.65
N LEU A 276 14.35 1.04 2.64
CA LEU A 276 14.55 2.00 3.74
C LEU A 276 15.66 1.57 4.70
N ASP A 277 15.74 0.28 5.03
CA ASP A 277 16.75 -0.27 5.95
C ASP A 277 18.16 -0.29 5.32
N THR A 278 18.26 -0.26 3.99
CA THR A 278 19.53 -0.28 3.24
C THR A 278 19.92 1.05 2.63
N PHE A 279 19.05 2.06 2.67
CA PHE A 279 19.36 3.39 2.18
C PHE A 279 20.55 3.97 2.95
N THR A 280 21.59 4.38 2.23
CA THR A 280 22.77 5.03 2.82
C THR A 280 23.36 6.08 1.90
N PHE A 281 23.96 7.11 2.50
CA PHE A 281 24.76 8.09 1.76
C PHE A 281 26.20 7.59 1.67
N ALA A 282 26.90 7.91 0.57
CA ALA A 282 28.27 7.47 0.33
C ALA A 282 29.26 7.91 1.44
N GLU A 283 28.93 8.96 2.18
CA GLU A 283 29.74 9.45 3.30
C GLU A 283 29.55 8.64 4.59
N ASN A 284 28.45 7.90 4.70
CA ASN A 284 28.14 7.07 5.85
C ASN A 284 28.84 5.72 5.69
N ARG A 285 29.77 5.44 6.61
CA ARG A 285 30.52 4.17 6.63
C ARG A 285 29.71 2.97 7.12
N THR A 286 28.56 3.22 7.74
CA THR A 286 27.72 2.19 8.34
C THR A 286 26.25 2.47 8.04
N THR A 287 25.60 1.50 7.41
CA THR A 287 24.15 1.50 7.22
C THR A 287 23.46 1.44 8.59
N THR A 288 22.60 2.40 8.87
CA THR A 288 21.74 2.39 10.06
C THR A 288 20.32 2.08 9.62
N PRO A 289 19.71 0.98 10.10
CA PRO A 289 18.34 0.61 9.73
C PRO A 289 17.35 1.74 10.03
N ALA A 290 16.26 1.77 9.27
CA ALA A 290 15.22 2.77 9.46
C ALA A 290 14.51 2.59 10.82
N VAL A 291 14.24 3.70 11.49
CA VAL A 291 13.40 3.74 12.69
C VAL A 291 12.08 4.40 12.31
N LEU A 292 10.99 3.65 12.39
CA LEU A 292 9.65 4.09 12.00
C LEU A 292 8.69 3.96 13.19
N PRO A 293 7.63 4.79 13.29
CA PRO A 293 6.59 4.62 14.30
C PRO A 293 5.85 3.29 14.16
N ASP A 294 5.55 2.62 15.27
CA ASP A 294 4.77 1.37 15.25
C ASP A 294 3.40 1.57 14.60
N ALA A 295 2.72 2.68 14.89
CA ALA A 295 1.42 3.01 14.30
C ALA A 295 1.48 3.13 12.75
N PHE A 296 2.60 3.61 12.21
CA PHE A 296 2.80 3.70 10.76
C PHE A 296 3.03 2.30 10.16
N ILE A 297 3.80 1.44 10.82
CA ILE A 297 4.01 0.05 10.39
C ILE A 297 2.68 -0.72 10.40
N GLU A 298 1.90 -0.61 11.48
CA GLU A 298 0.59 -1.26 11.59
C GLU A 298 -0.38 -0.80 10.49
N GLU A 299 -0.41 0.51 10.21
CA GLU A 299 -1.21 1.06 9.12
C GLU A 299 -0.74 0.57 7.75
N ALA A 300 0.57 0.49 7.52
CA ALA A 300 1.13 -0.02 6.27
C ALA A 300 0.75 -1.47 5.99
N GLU A 301 0.81 -2.32 7.03
CA GLU A 301 0.40 -3.73 6.96
C GLU A 301 -1.11 -3.85 6.74
N ARG A 302 -1.91 -3.04 7.45
CA ARG A 302 -3.36 -2.99 7.29
C ARG A 302 -3.76 -2.55 5.89
N ALA A 303 -3.20 -1.44 5.39
CA ALA A 303 -3.45 -0.90 4.07
C ALA A 303 -3.08 -1.92 2.99
N THR A 304 -1.92 -2.57 3.11
CA THR A 304 -1.50 -3.65 2.20
C THR A 304 -2.49 -4.83 2.24
N ALA A 305 -2.92 -5.27 3.43
CA ALA A 305 -3.87 -6.38 3.56
C ALA A 305 -5.28 -6.06 3.01
N GLN A 306 -5.66 -4.78 2.96
CA GLN A 306 -6.97 -4.31 2.50
C GLN A 306 -6.95 -3.76 1.07
N SER A 307 -5.77 -3.56 0.49
CA SER A 307 -5.62 -2.95 -0.84
C SER A 307 -6.36 -3.76 -1.89
N LEU A 308 -6.99 -3.06 -2.81
CA LEU A 308 -7.63 -3.65 -3.96
C LEU A 308 -6.57 -3.88 -5.05
N VAL A 309 -6.65 -5.03 -5.71
CA VAL A 309 -5.99 -5.18 -7.02
C VAL A 309 -6.78 -4.29 -7.96
N ILE A 310 -6.17 -3.22 -8.43
CA ILE A 310 -6.70 -2.46 -9.56
C ILE A 310 -6.20 -3.21 -10.79
N PRO A 311 -7.03 -4.02 -11.49
CA PRO A 311 -6.62 -4.51 -12.78
C PRO A 311 -6.35 -3.29 -13.66
N GLU A 312 -5.26 -3.29 -14.44
CA GLU A 312 -5.05 -2.25 -15.45
C GLU A 312 -6.29 -2.21 -16.35
N VAL A 313 -7.07 -1.13 -16.25
CA VAL A 313 -8.30 -1.01 -17.02
C VAL A 313 -7.95 -0.42 -18.37
N THR A 314 -7.51 -1.29 -19.27
CA THR A 314 -7.15 -0.91 -20.65
C THR A 314 -8.35 -0.43 -21.44
N THR A 315 -9.54 -0.94 -21.16
CA THR A 315 -10.79 -0.54 -21.83
C THR A 315 -11.83 -0.04 -20.85
N CYS A 316 -12.37 1.15 -21.09
CA CYS A 316 -13.45 1.74 -20.30
C CYS A 316 -14.51 2.33 -21.24
N CYS A 317 -15.76 1.87 -21.12
CA CYS A 317 -16.87 2.36 -21.96
C CYS A 317 -16.60 2.32 -23.48
N GLY A 318 -15.93 1.27 -23.97
CA GLY A 318 -15.57 1.14 -25.39
C GLY A 318 -14.37 1.98 -25.84
N PHE A 319 -13.76 2.75 -24.94
CA PHE A 319 -12.52 3.48 -25.19
C PHE A 319 -11.32 2.69 -24.67
N THR A 320 -10.21 2.71 -25.40
CA THR A 320 -8.95 2.09 -24.98
C THR A 320 -7.94 3.13 -24.50
N SER A 321 -7.17 2.78 -23.46
CA SER A 321 -6.05 3.55 -22.92
C SER A 321 -5.04 2.58 -22.28
N ASN A 322 -4.03 2.16 -23.05
CA ASN A 322 -2.99 1.26 -22.54
C ASN A 322 -2.15 1.95 -21.46
N GLY A 323 -1.80 1.23 -20.39
CA GLY A 323 -1.02 1.77 -19.27
C GLY A 323 -1.75 2.80 -18.40
N ASN A 324 -3.09 2.90 -18.52
CA ASN A 324 -3.87 3.78 -17.66
C ASN A 324 -3.96 3.20 -16.24
N PRO A 325 -3.38 3.87 -15.23
CA PRO A 325 -3.31 3.32 -13.88
C PRO A 325 -4.61 3.51 -13.09
N PHE A 326 -5.60 4.21 -13.65
CA PHE A 326 -6.83 4.55 -12.95
C PHE A 326 -7.92 3.50 -13.16
N GLY A 327 -8.82 3.37 -12.19
CA GLY A 327 -10.04 2.60 -12.37
C GLY A 327 -10.95 3.25 -13.40
N CYS A 328 -11.59 2.43 -14.23
CA CYS A 328 -12.72 2.89 -15.03
C CYS A 328 -13.86 3.26 -14.07
N CYS A 329 -14.42 4.46 -14.22
CA CYS A 329 -15.72 4.77 -13.64
C CYS A 329 -15.83 4.81 -12.10
N GLU A 330 -14.78 5.22 -11.36
CA GLU A 330 -14.89 5.40 -9.90
C GLU A 330 -15.67 6.67 -9.54
N ASP A 331 -16.92 6.53 -9.05
CA ASP A 331 -17.70 7.52 -8.30
C ASP A 331 -17.69 8.97 -8.83
N GLY A 332 -17.60 9.17 -10.14
CA GLY A 332 -17.58 10.51 -10.77
C GLY A 332 -16.22 11.23 -10.76
N ASN A 333 -15.15 10.57 -10.32
CA ASN A 333 -13.78 11.09 -10.22
C ASN A 333 -13.15 11.38 -11.61
N CYS A 334 -13.53 10.64 -12.65
CA CYS A 334 -13.19 10.88 -14.07
C CYS A 334 -11.69 10.88 -14.43
N VAL A 335 -10.80 10.50 -13.50
CA VAL A 335 -9.34 10.45 -13.69
C VAL A 335 -8.90 9.57 -14.85
N TRP A 336 -9.56 8.41 -15.07
CA TRP A 336 -9.27 7.53 -16.20
C TRP A 336 -9.48 8.24 -17.54
N TRP A 337 -10.60 8.96 -17.69
CA TRP A 337 -10.93 9.66 -18.93
C TRP A 337 -9.95 10.79 -19.22
N VAL A 338 -9.62 11.58 -18.20
CA VAL A 338 -8.67 12.67 -18.36
C VAL A 338 -7.28 12.14 -18.67
N TYR A 339 -6.82 11.07 -18.00
CA TYR A 339 -5.55 10.42 -18.34
C TYR A 339 -5.51 10.02 -19.81
N ARG A 340 -6.58 9.38 -20.31
CA ARG A 340 -6.70 8.99 -21.71
C ARG A 340 -6.61 10.20 -22.64
N CYS A 341 -7.43 11.22 -22.44
CA CYS A 341 -7.49 12.40 -23.31
C CYS A 341 -6.20 13.22 -23.30
N MET A 342 -5.52 13.29 -22.16
CA MET A 342 -4.22 13.97 -22.02
C MET A 342 -3.04 13.13 -22.53
N SER A 343 -3.27 11.89 -22.97
CA SER A 343 -2.20 10.94 -23.31
C SER A 343 -1.21 10.78 -22.14
N GLY A 344 -1.77 10.56 -20.95
CA GLY A 344 -1.05 10.42 -19.68
C GLY A 344 -1.08 11.67 -18.81
N VAL A 345 -0.99 11.46 -17.50
CA VAL A 345 -0.67 12.49 -16.51
C VAL A 345 0.31 11.91 -15.48
N PRO A 346 1.16 12.72 -14.83
CA PRO A 346 2.10 12.21 -13.84
C PRO A 346 1.52 12.19 -12.41
N PHE A 347 0.21 12.46 -12.28
CA PHE A 347 -0.50 12.51 -11.01
C PHE A 347 -0.97 11.12 -10.59
N THR A 348 -1.12 10.90 -9.30
CA THR A 348 -1.64 9.64 -8.71
C THR A 348 -2.87 9.92 -7.84
N GLY A 349 -3.57 8.86 -7.42
CA GLY A 349 -4.75 8.98 -6.55
C GLY A 349 -5.97 9.58 -7.25
N ASN A 350 -6.83 10.27 -6.49
CA ASN A 350 -8.08 10.83 -7.00
C ASN A 350 -7.94 12.25 -7.55
N ALA A 351 -8.96 12.73 -8.26
CA ALA A 351 -9.05 14.08 -8.81
C ALA A 351 -8.74 15.14 -7.76
N GLY A 352 -9.29 15.01 -6.54
CA GLY A 352 -9.07 15.93 -5.44
C GLY A 352 -7.61 16.19 -5.12
N THR A 353 -6.72 15.20 -5.29
CA THR A 353 -5.28 15.35 -4.99
C THR A 353 -4.47 15.89 -6.17
N TRP A 354 -4.99 15.87 -7.40
CA TRP A 354 -4.21 16.24 -8.59
C TRP A 354 -3.76 17.70 -8.58
N TRP A 355 -4.62 18.61 -8.09
CA TRP A 355 -4.27 20.02 -7.96
C TRP A 355 -3.03 20.23 -7.11
N GLY A 356 -2.99 19.56 -5.95
CA GLY A 356 -1.88 19.58 -5.00
C GLY A 356 -0.57 19.04 -5.60
N GLN A 357 -0.65 18.10 -6.53
CA GLN A 357 0.53 17.47 -7.12
C GLN A 357 1.19 18.27 -8.24
N VAL A 358 0.50 19.22 -8.88
CA VAL A 358 1.03 19.99 -10.03
C VAL A 358 2.40 20.63 -9.77
N PRO A 359 2.67 21.27 -8.61
CA PRO A 359 3.97 21.86 -8.33
C PRO A 359 5.14 20.86 -8.30
N ASN A 360 4.88 19.55 -8.25
CA ASN A 360 5.94 18.54 -8.32
C ASN A 360 6.50 18.35 -9.74
N PHE A 361 5.84 18.88 -10.78
CA PHE A 361 6.18 18.58 -12.17
C PHE A 361 6.45 19.82 -13.00
N VAL A 362 7.70 19.94 -13.46
CA VAL A 362 8.20 21.11 -14.23
C VAL A 362 7.48 21.40 -15.54
N GLU A 363 6.64 20.49 -16.05
CA GLU A 363 5.92 20.66 -17.32
C GLU A 363 4.47 21.08 -17.13
N TRP A 364 4.00 21.07 -15.88
CA TRP A 364 2.61 21.29 -15.52
C TRP A 364 2.45 22.59 -14.75
N LYS A 365 1.35 23.28 -15.00
CA LYS A 365 0.93 24.48 -14.26
C LYS A 365 -0.54 24.35 -13.90
N ARG A 366 -0.92 25.13 -12.89
CA ARG A 366 -2.29 25.25 -12.40
C ARG A 366 -2.67 26.72 -12.29
N ASP A 367 -3.89 27.07 -12.67
CA ASP A 367 -4.43 28.43 -12.65
C ASP A 367 -5.86 28.39 -12.10
N SER A 368 -6.15 29.18 -11.06
CA SER A 368 -7.46 29.18 -10.39
C SER A 368 -8.54 29.93 -11.16
N SER A 369 -8.16 30.69 -12.19
CA SER A 369 -9.03 31.66 -12.85
C SER A 369 -9.38 31.25 -14.28
N ASN A 370 -8.39 30.87 -15.09
CA ASN A 370 -8.61 30.60 -16.50
C ASN A 370 -7.74 29.44 -17.02
N PRO A 371 -8.29 28.56 -17.87
CA PRO A 371 -7.45 27.70 -18.67
C PRO A 371 -6.69 28.56 -19.71
N PRO A 372 -5.48 28.16 -20.11
CA PRO A 372 -4.76 28.81 -21.19
C PRO A 372 -5.51 28.74 -22.52
N THR A 373 -5.56 29.85 -23.26
CA THR A 373 -6.16 29.89 -24.60
C THR A 373 -5.40 29.01 -25.58
N GLY A 374 -6.14 28.23 -26.38
CA GLY A 374 -5.57 27.39 -27.43
C GLY A 374 -4.80 26.16 -26.96
N LYS A 375 -4.90 25.78 -25.67
CA LYS A 375 -4.21 24.61 -25.11
C LYS A 375 -5.19 23.62 -24.49
N ARG A 376 -4.79 22.35 -24.52
CA ARG A 376 -5.44 21.27 -23.76
C ARG A 376 -5.27 21.52 -22.27
N SER A 377 -6.34 21.34 -21.52
CA SER A 377 -6.37 21.58 -20.08
C SER A 377 -7.25 20.55 -19.37
N ILE A 378 -7.13 20.52 -18.06
CA ILE A 378 -7.95 19.71 -17.14
C ILE A 378 -8.71 20.71 -16.27
N ALA A 379 -10.03 20.72 -16.37
CA ALA A 379 -10.88 21.41 -15.41
C ALA A 379 -10.90 20.59 -14.12
N TRP A 380 -10.52 21.18 -13.00
CA TRP A 380 -10.40 20.51 -11.71
C TRP A 380 -11.40 21.07 -10.69
N GLN A 381 -11.97 20.17 -9.89
CA GLN A 381 -12.88 20.51 -8.80
C GLN A 381 -12.50 19.74 -7.54
N SER A 382 -12.45 20.46 -6.41
CA SER A 382 -12.11 19.91 -5.09
C SER A 382 -13.17 18.96 -4.54
N THR A 383 -12.78 18.19 -3.53
CA THR A 383 -13.59 17.24 -2.74
C THR A 383 -14.72 17.89 -1.94
N SER A 384 -14.70 19.22 -1.78
CA SER A 384 -15.79 19.97 -1.13
C SER A 384 -17.08 20.02 -1.97
N ALA A 385 -17.05 19.56 -3.21
CA ALA A 385 -18.22 19.34 -4.05
C ALA A 385 -18.41 17.85 -4.31
N ALA A 386 -19.65 17.37 -4.46
CA ALA A 386 -19.91 15.99 -4.86
C ALA A 386 -19.25 15.73 -6.24
N PRO A 387 -18.41 14.68 -6.40
CA PRO A 387 -18.20 13.55 -5.49
C PRO A 387 -17.08 13.76 -4.44
N PRO A 388 -17.08 12.99 -3.33
CA PRO A 388 -16.14 13.16 -2.21
C PRO A 388 -14.65 13.02 -2.58
N TYR A 389 -14.35 12.53 -3.78
CA TYR A 389 -13.00 12.34 -4.33
C TYR A 389 -12.57 13.44 -5.29
N GLY A 390 -13.36 14.51 -5.41
CA GLY A 390 -13.16 15.56 -6.40
C GLY A 390 -13.54 15.12 -7.81
N HIS A 391 -13.41 16.03 -8.77
CA HIS A 391 -13.74 15.74 -10.16
C HIS A 391 -12.74 16.40 -11.12
N VAL A 392 -12.38 15.70 -12.19
CA VAL A 392 -11.63 16.25 -13.31
C VAL A 392 -12.37 16.08 -14.63
N ALA A 393 -12.25 17.07 -15.51
CA ALA A 393 -12.77 17.01 -16.87
C ALA A 393 -11.73 17.50 -17.88
N TYR A 394 -11.74 16.93 -19.08
CA TYR A 394 -10.83 17.31 -20.15
C TYR A 394 -11.38 18.49 -20.95
N ILE A 395 -10.52 19.49 -21.21
CA ILE A 395 -10.77 20.61 -22.12
C ILE A 395 -9.81 20.42 -23.30
N ASP A 396 -10.35 20.19 -24.49
CA ASP A 396 -9.52 20.05 -25.71
C ASP A 396 -8.88 21.37 -26.13
N THR A 397 -9.67 22.44 -26.10
CA THR A 397 -9.19 23.79 -26.36
C THR A 397 -10.10 24.81 -25.67
N TYR A 398 -9.52 25.94 -25.30
CA TYR A 398 -10.26 27.08 -24.75
C TYR A 398 -10.04 28.31 -25.63
N SER A 399 -11.12 28.90 -26.12
CA SER A 399 -11.08 30.07 -27.00
C SER A 399 -11.20 31.40 -26.25
N GLY A 400 -11.27 31.40 -24.92
CA GLY A 400 -11.65 32.56 -24.11
C GLY A 400 -13.15 32.61 -23.78
N GLY A 401 -13.51 33.37 -22.75
CA GLY A 401 -14.90 33.60 -22.34
C GLY A 401 -15.19 33.28 -20.86
N THR A 402 -16.47 33.08 -20.56
CA THR A 402 -16.94 32.67 -19.23
C THR A 402 -17.19 31.17 -19.13
N ASN A 403 -17.24 30.46 -20.26
CA ASN A 403 -17.58 29.06 -20.31
C ASN A 403 -16.47 28.24 -20.97
N VAL A 404 -16.41 26.96 -20.63
CA VAL A 404 -15.48 25.96 -21.16
C VAL A 404 -16.27 24.77 -21.70
N ASN A 405 -15.85 24.27 -22.85
CA ASN A 405 -16.33 22.99 -23.38
C ASN A 405 -15.50 21.87 -22.76
N ILE A 406 -16.14 21.02 -21.98
CA ILE A 406 -15.50 19.90 -21.31
C ILE A 406 -15.98 18.57 -21.87
N THR A 407 -15.14 17.56 -21.72
CA THR A 407 -15.54 16.16 -21.82
C THR A 407 -15.08 15.40 -20.58
N ASP A 408 -15.95 14.56 -20.05
CA ASP A 408 -15.72 13.73 -18.87
C ASP A 408 -16.57 12.46 -19.00
N MET A 409 -16.44 11.56 -18.02
CA MET A 409 -17.08 10.25 -18.08
C MET A 409 -18.19 10.15 -17.03
N CYS A 410 -19.40 9.77 -17.47
CA CYS A 410 -20.54 9.46 -16.59
C CYS A 410 -20.63 7.96 -16.44
N CYS A 411 -20.60 7.48 -15.20
CA CYS A 411 -20.76 6.06 -14.93
C CYS A 411 -21.82 5.88 -13.86
N GLY A 412 -22.92 5.23 -14.24
CA GLY A 412 -23.99 4.92 -13.33
C GLY A 412 -25.07 4.06 -13.97
N GLU A 413 -25.19 2.82 -13.50
CA GLU A 413 -26.44 2.06 -13.54
C GLU A 413 -27.48 2.64 -12.55
N ASN A 414 -27.01 3.39 -11.54
CA ASN A 414 -27.81 3.99 -10.47
C ASN A 414 -27.99 5.52 -10.59
N ALA A 415 -27.67 6.12 -11.74
CA ALA A 415 -28.16 7.49 -12.00
C ALA A 415 -29.70 7.42 -11.93
N PRO A 416 -30.39 8.23 -11.10
CA PRO A 416 -31.82 8.07 -10.79
C PRO A 416 -32.78 8.14 -12.00
N THR A 417 -32.27 8.20 -13.22
CA THR A 417 -33.02 8.25 -14.48
C THR A 417 -32.45 7.34 -15.59
N GLY A 418 -31.51 6.41 -15.32
CA GLY A 418 -31.00 5.48 -16.36
C GLY A 418 -30.33 6.19 -17.55
N SER A 419 -29.75 7.37 -17.33
CA SER A 419 -29.39 8.32 -18.38
C SER A 419 -27.89 8.55 -18.62
N CYS A 420 -26.97 7.77 -18.03
CA CYS A 420 -25.52 7.86 -18.37
C CYS A 420 -25.19 7.20 -19.73
N TRP A 421 -26.04 7.36 -20.75
CA TRP A 421 -25.72 7.09 -22.14
C TRP A 421 -25.74 8.40 -22.91
N PRO A 422 -24.63 8.80 -23.57
CA PRO A 422 -23.34 8.08 -23.71
C PRO A 422 -22.41 8.18 -22.47
N CYS A 423 -21.53 7.17 -22.32
CA CYS A 423 -20.52 7.13 -21.23
C CYS A 423 -19.60 8.37 -21.20
N ASN A 424 -19.28 8.95 -22.36
CA ASN A 424 -18.60 10.23 -22.43
C ASN A 424 -19.65 11.34 -22.60
N ARG A 425 -19.67 12.31 -21.70
CA ARG A 425 -20.54 13.47 -21.84
C ARG A 425 -19.71 14.66 -22.30
N SER A 426 -20.29 15.46 -23.19
CA SER A 426 -19.75 16.77 -23.56
C SER A 426 -20.67 17.83 -22.99
N ALA A 427 -20.10 18.84 -22.35
CA ALA A 427 -20.89 19.92 -21.76
C ALA A 427 -20.18 21.26 -21.91
N ASN A 428 -20.97 22.31 -22.16
CA ASN A 428 -20.52 23.68 -22.06
C ASN A 428 -20.87 24.20 -20.67
N ARG A 429 -19.87 24.48 -19.83
CA ARG A 429 -20.05 24.84 -18.42
C ARG A 429 -19.39 26.18 -18.10
N PRO A 430 -19.97 27.01 -17.22
CA PRO A 430 -19.27 28.17 -16.68
C PRO A 430 -17.95 27.76 -16.03
N LYS A 431 -16.87 28.51 -16.28
CA LYS A 431 -15.55 28.26 -15.67
C LYS A 431 -15.58 28.33 -14.15
N SER A 432 -16.50 29.13 -13.61
CA SER A 432 -16.77 29.27 -12.17
C SER A 432 -17.29 27.99 -11.51
N ASN A 433 -17.65 26.96 -12.29
CA ASN A 433 -18.03 25.66 -11.75
C ASN A 433 -16.82 24.83 -11.28
N TYR A 434 -15.60 25.26 -11.62
CA TYR A 434 -14.36 24.53 -11.33
C TYR A 434 -13.51 25.30 -10.31
N GLY A 435 -12.77 24.57 -9.48
CA GLY A 435 -11.82 25.15 -8.52
C GLY A 435 -10.53 25.65 -9.19
N GLY A 436 -10.23 25.15 -10.40
CA GLY A 436 -9.17 25.67 -11.24
C GLY A 436 -8.90 24.81 -12.47
N PHE A 437 -7.82 25.13 -13.17
CA PHE A 437 -7.41 24.50 -14.42
C PHE A 437 -5.96 24.03 -14.33
N ILE A 438 -5.71 22.77 -14.70
CA ILE A 438 -4.38 22.16 -14.75
C ILE A 438 -3.99 21.95 -16.22
N TYR A 439 -2.78 22.29 -16.64
CA TYR A 439 -2.38 22.17 -18.04
C TYR A 439 -0.88 21.93 -18.18
N ARG A 440 -0.49 21.29 -19.29
CA ARG A 440 0.91 21.23 -19.70
C ARG A 440 1.28 22.55 -20.35
N PHE A 441 2.27 23.27 -19.84
CA PHE A 441 2.69 24.52 -20.46
C PHE A 441 3.73 24.31 -21.57
N LYS A 442 4.48 23.20 -21.50
CA LYS A 442 5.37 22.71 -22.55
C LYS A 442 4.75 21.44 -23.12
N GLU A 443 4.38 21.46 -24.39
CA GLU A 443 4.06 20.22 -25.08
C GLU A 443 5.36 19.44 -25.24
N LEU A 444 5.44 18.25 -24.64
CA LEU A 444 6.43 17.28 -25.07
C LEU A 444 6.19 17.06 -26.57
N PRO A 445 7.25 16.97 -27.40
CA PRO A 445 7.10 16.44 -28.74
C PRO A 445 6.29 15.16 -28.58
N THR A 446 5.17 15.06 -29.28
CA THR A 446 4.37 13.84 -29.28
C THR A 446 5.35 12.73 -29.59
N LEU A 447 5.64 11.86 -28.61
CA LEU A 447 6.38 10.64 -28.88
C LEU A 447 5.56 9.97 -29.98
N GLN A 448 6.06 10.02 -31.22
CA GLN A 448 5.54 9.17 -32.26
C GLN A 448 5.65 7.78 -31.66
N SER A 449 4.50 7.19 -31.34
CA SER A 449 4.43 5.81 -30.94
C SER A 449 5.02 5.04 -32.12
N ASP A 450 6.25 4.56 -31.97
CA ASP A 450 6.79 3.54 -32.86
C ASP A 450 5.82 2.36 -32.75
N ASN A 451 5.03 2.16 -33.82
CA ASN A 451 4.07 1.07 -33.97
C ASN A 451 4.76 -0.29 -33.91
#